data_AF-A0A7J2VVR1-F1
#
_entry.id   AF-A0A7J2VVR1-F1
#
_cell.length_a   1.000
_cell.length_b   1.000
_cell.length_c   1.000
_cell.angle_alpha   90.00
_cell.angle_beta   90.00
_cell.angle_gamma   90.00
#
_symmetry.space_group_name_H-M   'P 1'
#
loop_
_entity.id
_entity.type
_entity.pdbx_description
1 polymer ?
#
loop_
_entity_poly.entity_id
_entity_poly.type
_entity_poly.pdbx_seq_one_letter_code
_entity_poly.pdbx_strand_id
1 'polypeptide(L)'
;MPTTIHLRPEDLQGIKATLESKVKAEVQAKGYKDVEVRDILPKTDLGLASDEWVVSIPSGATSVTVSKTLPNDTAIVFYGVALPTKDDVTVIRFRLGDAKIKEIYQVEIARALQNPIVYFEEGILYKPNEVMNIDVFAKTAGDKQVILLGVVAEPRGKTIVGTVE
;
A
#
# COMPACT_ATOMS: atom_id res chain seq x y z
N MET A 1 -20.03 3.73 -0.71
CA MET A 1 -19.19 3.86 0.48
C MET A 1 -18.58 2.48 0.71
N PRO A 2 -17.25 2.31 0.70
CA PRO A 2 -16.65 1.01 0.96
C PRO A 2 -16.96 0.61 2.41
N THR A 3 -17.47 -0.59 2.58
CA THR A 3 -17.90 -1.13 3.87
C THR A 3 -16.68 -1.70 4.57
N THR A 4 -16.41 -1.30 5.81
CA THR A 4 -15.36 -1.93 6.62
C THR A 4 -15.79 -3.36 6.92
N ILE A 5 -15.16 -4.36 6.29
CA ILE A 5 -15.44 -5.77 6.56
C ILE A 5 -14.52 -6.26 7.68
N HIS A 6 -15.13 -6.79 8.74
CA HIS A 6 -14.42 -7.59 9.73
C HIS A 6 -14.16 -8.99 9.14
N LEU A 7 -13.09 -9.12 8.36
CA LEU A 7 -12.70 -10.40 7.76
C LEU A 7 -12.11 -11.31 8.83
N ARG A 8 -12.49 -12.59 8.82
CA ARG A 8 -11.87 -13.59 9.69
C ARG A 8 -10.46 -13.91 9.17
N PRO A 9 -9.51 -14.33 10.03
CA PRO A 9 -8.16 -14.68 9.62
C PRO A 9 -8.08 -15.69 8.45
N GLU A 10 -9.00 -16.65 8.41
CA GLU A 10 -9.09 -17.65 7.34
C GLU A 10 -9.51 -17.04 6.00
N ASP A 11 -10.46 -16.10 6.02
CA ASP A 11 -10.90 -15.38 4.82
C ASP A 11 -9.77 -14.49 4.28
N LEU A 12 -8.96 -13.91 5.17
CA LEU A 12 -7.78 -13.11 4.82
C LEU A 12 -6.70 -13.93 4.11
N GLN A 13 -6.46 -15.19 4.51
CA GLN A 13 -5.49 -16.04 3.82
C GLN A 13 -5.94 -16.38 2.39
N GLY A 14 -7.23 -16.71 2.19
CA GLY A 14 -7.78 -16.97 0.86
C GLY A 14 -7.73 -15.75 -0.04
N ILE A 15 -8.06 -14.57 0.50
CA ILE A 15 -7.95 -13.29 -0.21
C ILE A 15 -6.48 -12.99 -0.54
N LYS A 16 -5.56 -13.11 0.43
CA LYS A 16 -4.13 -12.85 0.21
C LYS A 16 -3.57 -13.76 -0.89
N ALA A 17 -3.82 -15.07 -0.85
CA ALA A 17 -3.36 -16.00 -1.88
C ALA A 17 -3.90 -15.65 -3.27
N THR A 18 -5.16 -15.21 -3.34
CA THR A 18 -5.76 -14.74 -4.59
C THR A 18 -5.08 -13.48 -5.11
N LEU A 19 -4.78 -12.52 -4.24
CA LEU A 19 -4.10 -11.28 -4.60
C LEU A 19 -2.65 -11.52 -4.99
N GLU A 20 -1.94 -12.42 -4.30
CA GLU A 20 -0.58 -12.86 -4.64
C GLU A 20 -0.55 -13.47 -6.05
N SER A 21 -1.51 -14.32 -6.39
CA SER A 21 -1.63 -14.89 -7.73
C SER A 21 -1.89 -13.81 -8.79
N LYS A 22 -2.79 -12.86 -8.51
CA LYS A 22 -3.10 -11.74 -9.42
C LYS A 22 -1.90 -10.84 -9.67
N VAL A 23 -1.19 -10.41 -8.62
CA VAL A 23 -0.04 -9.51 -8.76
C VAL A 23 1.12 -10.21 -9.48
N LYS A 24 1.32 -11.51 -9.22
CA LYS A 24 2.30 -12.34 -9.92
C LYS A 24 2.01 -12.42 -11.42
N ALA A 25 0.75 -12.62 -11.79
CA ALA A 25 0.35 -12.72 -13.19
C ALA A 25 0.67 -11.46 -14.00
N GLU A 26 0.60 -10.26 -13.39
CA GLU A 26 0.94 -9.00 -14.07
C GLU A 26 2.43 -8.92 -14.44
N VAL A 27 3.32 -9.43 -13.58
CA VAL A 27 4.76 -9.49 -13.87
C VAL A 27 5.06 -10.60 -14.88
N GLN A 28 4.39 -11.75 -14.76
CA GLN A 28 4.52 -12.84 -15.74
C GLN A 28 4.05 -12.43 -17.14
N ALA A 29 3.02 -11.60 -17.24
CA ALA A 29 2.55 -11.03 -18.50
C ALA A 29 3.59 -10.13 -19.19
N LYS A 30 4.62 -9.67 -18.47
CA LYS A 30 5.78 -8.96 -19.05
C LYS A 30 6.89 -9.89 -19.55
N GLY A 31 6.72 -11.21 -19.40
CA GLY A 31 7.66 -12.23 -19.88
C GLY A 31 8.59 -12.82 -18.80
N TYR A 32 8.48 -12.35 -17.55
CA TYR A 32 9.28 -12.89 -16.44
C TYR A 32 8.66 -14.19 -15.92
N LYS A 33 9.37 -15.31 -16.07
CA LYS A 33 8.85 -16.63 -15.66
C LYS A 33 9.02 -16.88 -14.16
N ASP A 34 10.19 -16.53 -13.64
CA ASP A 34 10.53 -16.69 -12.22
C ASP A 34 10.20 -15.41 -11.47
N VAL A 35 9.01 -15.38 -10.86
CA VAL A 35 8.48 -14.24 -10.10
C VAL A 35 8.32 -14.64 -8.65
N GLU A 36 8.88 -13.83 -7.76
CA GLU A 36 8.65 -13.91 -6.33
C GLU A 36 7.61 -12.89 -5.88
N VAL A 37 6.86 -13.25 -4.84
CA VAL A 37 5.88 -12.37 -4.21
C VAL A 37 6.27 -12.26 -2.75
N ARG A 38 6.39 -11.03 -2.25
CA ARG A 38 6.74 -10.75 -0.85
C ARG A 38 5.89 -9.62 -0.31
N ASP A 39 5.89 -9.47 1.00
CA ASP A 39 5.25 -8.33 1.64
C ASP A 39 5.95 -7.03 1.22
N ILE A 40 5.15 -5.96 1.14
CA ILE A 40 5.61 -4.64 0.73
C ILE A 40 6.47 -3.99 1.83
N LEU A 41 7.49 -3.25 1.41
CA LEU A 41 8.41 -2.51 2.27
C LEU A 41 8.28 -0.99 2.06
N PRO A 42 8.24 -0.19 3.13
CA PRO A 42 7.99 1.25 3.04
C PRO A 42 9.07 2.01 2.25
N LYS A 43 10.36 1.84 2.54
CA LYS A 43 11.43 2.52 1.78
C LYS A 43 11.53 1.97 0.36
N THR A 44 11.80 0.67 0.25
CA THR A 44 12.11 0.01 -1.02
C THR A 44 10.97 0.11 -2.03
N ASP A 45 9.73 -0.19 -1.61
CA ASP A 45 8.62 -0.34 -2.55
C ASP A 45 7.77 0.92 -2.68
N LEU A 46 7.70 1.77 -1.66
CA LEU A 46 6.89 2.99 -1.68
C LEU A 46 7.71 4.28 -1.81
N GLY A 47 9.02 4.25 -1.54
CA GLY A 47 9.87 5.43 -1.56
C GLY A 47 9.78 6.27 -0.28
N LEU A 48 9.40 5.69 0.86
CA LEU A 48 9.47 6.39 2.15
C LEU A 48 10.93 6.61 2.58
N ALA A 49 11.14 7.52 3.55
CA ALA A 49 12.48 7.92 3.99
C ALA A 49 13.25 6.79 4.71
N SER A 50 12.55 5.87 5.37
CA SER A 50 13.11 4.77 6.15
C SER A 50 12.30 3.48 5.99
N ASP A 51 12.83 2.36 6.49
CA ASP A 51 12.11 1.08 6.56
C ASP A 51 11.05 1.04 7.67
N GLU A 52 10.87 2.16 8.39
CA GLU A 52 9.77 2.30 9.33
C GLU A 52 8.49 2.73 8.59
N TRP A 53 7.35 2.23 9.05
CA TRP A 53 6.03 2.59 8.51
C TRP A 53 5.57 3.96 9.01
N VAL A 54 6.30 5.00 8.61
CA VAL A 54 6.06 6.39 9.00
C VAL A 54 5.88 7.26 7.76
N VAL A 55 4.78 7.99 7.74
CA VAL A 55 4.48 8.98 6.71
C VAL A 55 4.52 10.37 7.35
N SER A 56 5.47 11.21 6.92
CA SER A 56 5.64 12.56 7.45
C SER A 56 4.77 13.56 6.66
N ILE A 57 3.81 14.17 7.35
CA ILE A 57 3.01 15.26 6.78
C ILE A 57 3.73 16.60 7.03
N PRO A 58 4.05 17.40 5.99
CA PRO A 58 4.76 18.66 6.15
C PRO A 58 4.05 19.65 7.08
N SER A 59 4.82 20.52 7.75
CA SER A 59 4.28 21.59 8.58
C SER A 59 3.34 22.50 7.78
N GLY A 60 2.18 22.81 8.33
CA GLY A 60 1.13 23.61 7.67
C GLY A 60 0.28 22.82 6.65
N ALA A 61 0.56 21.55 6.40
CA ALA A 61 -0.25 20.67 5.57
C ALA A 61 -1.10 19.71 6.41
N THR A 62 -2.17 19.19 5.80
CA THR A 62 -3.04 18.15 6.36
C THR A 62 -3.02 16.87 5.53
N SER A 63 -2.17 16.82 4.51
CA SER A 63 -1.99 15.64 3.70
C SER A 63 -0.61 15.59 3.06
N VAL A 64 -0.21 14.40 2.65
CA VAL A 64 0.99 14.17 1.83
C VAL A 64 0.67 13.09 0.80
N THR A 65 1.35 13.14 -0.34
CA THR A 65 1.26 12.11 -1.39
C THR A 65 2.56 11.31 -1.38
N VAL A 66 2.44 10.00 -1.16
CA VAL A 66 3.50 9.03 -1.43
C VAL A 66 3.39 8.64 -2.89
N SER A 67 4.40 8.96 -3.70
CA SER A 67 4.39 8.77 -5.14
C SER A 67 5.56 7.91 -5.60
N LYS A 68 5.28 6.92 -6.45
CA LYS A 68 6.32 6.12 -7.09
C LYS A 68 5.87 5.59 -8.44
N THR A 69 6.73 5.71 -9.44
CA THR A 69 6.57 4.99 -10.71
C THR A 69 7.08 3.56 -10.53
N LEU A 70 6.21 2.57 -10.75
CA LEU A 70 6.61 1.18 -10.67
C LEU A 70 7.55 0.82 -11.83
N PRO A 71 8.65 0.11 -11.57
CA PRO A 71 9.49 -0.45 -12.64
C PRO A 71 8.69 -1.34 -13.60
N ASN A 72 9.24 -1.59 -14.79
CA ASN A 72 8.58 -2.38 -15.84
C ASN A 72 8.39 -3.86 -15.50
N ASP A 73 8.99 -4.33 -14.41
CA ASP A 73 9.03 -5.70 -13.94
C ASP A 73 8.38 -5.87 -12.56
N THR A 74 7.78 -4.81 -12.02
CA THR A 74 7.26 -4.80 -10.64
C THR A 74 5.78 -4.48 -10.65
N ALA A 75 4.99 -5.24 -9.88
CA ALA A 75 3.58 -4.96 -9.63
C ALA A 75 3.31 -4.99 -8.13
N ILE A 76 2.34 -4.19 -7.66
CA ILE A 76 1.99 -4.09 -6.23
C ILE A 76 0.48 -4.22 -6.07
N VAL A 77 0.01 -4.92 -5.05
CA VAL A 77 -1.40 -4.91 -4.67
C VAL A 77 -1.55 -4.63 -3.18
N PHE A 78 -2.41 -3.66 -2.84
CA PHE A 78 -2.77 -3.35 -1.47
C PHE A 78 -4.09 -4.01 -1.09
N TYR A 79 -4.21 -4.46 0.15
CA TYR A 79 -5.40 -5.16 0.65
C TYR A 79 -5.86 -4.66 2.02
N GLY A 80 -5.15 -3.70 2.61
CA GLY A 80 -5.60 -3.08 3.84
C GLY A 80 -4.64 -2.01 4.34
N VAL A 81 -5.01 -1.44 5.48
CA VAL A 81 -4.26 -0.43 6.22
C VAL A 81 -4.34 -0.78 7.69
N ALA A 82 -3.21 -0.75 8.40
CA ALA A 82 -3.19 -0.77 9.86
C ALA A 82 -2.70 0.58 10.42
N LEU A 83 -3.36 1.04 11.48
CA LEU A 83 -3.09 2.28 12.21
C LEU A 83 -2.73 1.94 13.67
N PRO A 84 -1.52 1.40 13.94
CA PRO A 84 -1.16 0.85 15.26
C PRO A 84 -1.19 1.90 16.39
N THR A 85 -1.02 3.17 16.04
CA THR A 85 -1.14 4.33 16.94
C THR A 85 -2.50 4.98 16.79
N LYS A 86 -2.92 5.75 17.80
CA LYS A 86 -4.10 6.63 17.69
C LYS A 86 -3.80 7.90 16.90
N ASP A 87 -3.02 7.80 15.83
CA ASP A 87 -2.68 8.92 14.97
C ASP A 87 -3.92 9.48 14.29
N ASP A 88 -3.88 10.76 13.96
CA ASP A 88 -5.02 11.51 13.48
C ASP A 88 -5.30 11.38 11.97
N VAL A 89 -4.85 10.28 11.35
CA VAL A 89 -5.11 9.92 9.95
C VAL A 89 -6.59 9.63 9.70
N THR A 90 -7.19 10.32 8.75
CA THR A 90 -8.63 10.28 8.47
C THR A 90 -8.96 9.51 7.21
N VAL A 91 -8.19 9.73 6.14
CA VAL A 91 -8.47 9.18 4.81
C VAL A 91 -7.17 8.70 4.17
N ILE A 92 -7.24 7.57 3.48
CA ILE A 92 -6.20 7.13 2.54
C ILE A 92 -6.85 6.99 1.17
N ARG A 93 -6.23 7.63 0.17
CA ARG A 93 -6.72 7.61 -1.21
C ARG A 93 -5.65 7.08 -2.14
N PHE A 94 -6.03 6.11 -2.96
CA PHE A 94 -5.19 5.51 -3.97
C PHE A 94 -5.54 6.10 -5.33
N ARG A 95 -4.52 6.57 -6.06
CA ARG A 95 -4.63 7.15 -7.39
C ARG A 95 -3.66 6.49 -8.37
N LEU A 96 -4.05 6.41 -9.63
CA LEU A 96 -3.20 6.10 -10.77
C LEU A 96 -2.83 7.40 -11.49
N GLY A 97 -1.57 7.79 -11.40
CA GLY A 97 -1.11 9.14 -11.75
C GLY A 97 -1.89 10.19 -10.96
N ASP A 98 -2.05 11.38 -11.54
CA ASP A 98 -2.72 12.46 -10.81
C ASP A 98 -4.24 12.47 -10.93
N ALA A 99 -4.77 11.99 -12.05
CA ALA A 99 -6.17 12.21 -12.42
C ALA A 99 -7.12 11.09 -12.00
N LYS A 100 -6.66 9.83 -11.94
CA LYS A 100 -7.55 8.67 -11.74
C LYS A 100 -7.52 8.20 -10.30
N ILE A 101 -8.65 8.31 -9.61
CA ILE A 101 -8.86 7.70 -8.29
C ILE A 101 -9.16 6.20 -8.49
N LYS A 102 -8.37 5.34 -7.83
CA LYS A 102 -8.63 3.90 -7.75
C LYS A 102 -9.58 3.59 -6.60
N GLU A 103 -9.28 4.11 -5.40
CA GLU A 103 -10.22 4.04 -4.27
C GLU A 103 -9.91 5.07 -3.16
N ILE A 104 -10.89 5.26 -2.26
CA ILE A 104 -10.82 6.11 -1.07
C ILE A 104 -11.32 5.35 0.16
N TYR A 105 -10.49 5.24 1.19
CA TYR A 105 -10.86 4.64 2.47
C TYR A 105 -10.86 5.67 3.59
N GLN A 106 -12.00 5.77 4.29
CA GLN A 106 -12.08 6.48 5.57
C GLN A 106 -11.57 5.57 6.67
N VAL A 107 -10.35 5.83 7.14
CA VAL A 107 -9.64 4.96 8.10
C VAL A 107 -9.79 5.43 9.54
N GLU A 108 -10.39 6.59 9.78
CA GLU A 108 -10.66 7.10 11.14
C GLU A 108 -11.51 6.13 11.97
N ILE A 109 -12.41 5.38 11.33
CA ILE A 109 -13.25 4.37 11.98
C ILE A 109 -12.43 3.26 12.66
N ALA A 110 -11.24 2.97 12.15
CA ALA A 110 -10.37 1.93 12.70
C ALA A 110 -9.94 2.22 14.14
N ARG A 111 -9.92 3.48 14.56
CA ARG A 111 -9.54 3.86 15.93
C ARG A 111 -10.57 3.46 16.99
N ALA A 112 -11.80 3.17 16.56
CA ALA A 112 -12.81 2.61 17.44
C ALA A 112 -12.62 1.09 17.66
N LEU A 113 -11.75 0.45 16.88
CA LEU A 113 -11.50 -0.99 16.94
C LEU A 113 -10.37 -1.31 17.91
N GLN A 114 -10.44 -2.49 18.53
CA GLN A 114 -9.36 -3.03 19.34
C GLN A 114 -8.09 -3.30 18.52
N ASN A 115 -8.28 -3.78 17.29
CA ASN A 115 -7.22 -3.93 16.29
C ASN A 115 -7.51 -2.93 15.16
N PRO A 116 -6.78 -1.81 15.09
CA PRO A 116 -7.08 -0.71 14.17
C PRO A 116 -6.61 -1.04 12.73
N ILE A 117 -7.25 -2.03 12.12
CA ILE A 117 -6.99 -2.50 10.76
C ILE A 117 -8.26 -2.34 9.93
N VAL A 118 -8.11 -1.76 8.75
CA VAL A 118 -9.15 -1.70 7.71
C VAL A 118 -8.70 -2.58 6.56
N TYR A 119 -9.45 -3.65 6.30
CA TYR A 119 -9.24 -4.46 5.10
C TYR A 119 -10.10 -3.95 3.95
N PHE A 120 -9.59 -4.13 2.74
CA PHE A 120 -10.27 -3.72 1.52
C PHE A 120 -11.17 -4.84 1.00
N GLU A 121 -12.33 -4.46 0.45
CA GLU A 121 -13.23 -5.43 -0.21
C GLU A 121 -12.55 -6.05 -1.45
N GLU A 122 -11.81 -5.22 -2.20
CA GLU A 122 -11.01 -5.63 -3.34
C GLU A 122 -9.59 -5.09 -3.24
N GLY A 123 -8.62 -5.88 -3.71
CA GLY A 123 -7.22 -5.46 -3.73
C GLY A 123 -6.96 -4.34 -4.75
N ILE A 124 -6.21 -3.32 -4.35
CA ILE A 124 -5.86 -2.18 -5.21
C ILE A 124 -4.57 -2.51 -5.94
N LEU A 125 -4.70 -3.04 -7.15
CA LEU A 125 -3.58 -3.48 -7.98
C LEU A 125 -2.97 -2.32 -8.76
N TYR A 126 -1.66 -2.15 -8.68
CA TYR A 126 -0.82 -1.32 -9.55
C TYR A 126 0.07 -2.19 -10.44
N LYS A 127 0.01 -1.92 -11.74
CA LYS A 127 0.70 -2.70 -12.78
C LYS A 127 2.10 -2.14 -13.08
N PRO A 128 2.97 -2.90 -13.76
CA PRO A 128 4.28 -2.38 -14.12
C PRO A 128 4.19 -1.13 -15.01
N ASN A 129 5.09 -0.17 -14.78
CA ASN A 129 5.10 1.19 -15.37
C ASN A 129 3.95 2.12 -14.94
N GLU A 130 3.07 1.72 -14.02
CA GLU A 130 2.06 2.63 -13.48
C GLU A 130 2.68 3.60 -12.46
N VAL A 131 2.19 4.85 -12.48
CA VAL A 131 2.48 5.83 -11.43
C VAL A 131 1.49 5.62 -10.29
N MET A 132 2.00 5.12 -9.17
CA MET A 132 1.25 4.92 -7.95
C MET A 132 1.32 6.17 -7.10
N ASN A 133 0.15 6.73 -6.78
CA ASN A 133 0.01 7.85 -5.86
C ASN A 133 -0.90 7.43 -4.69
N ILE A 134 -0.41 7.56 -3.46
CA ILE A 134 -1.15 7.25 -2.24
C ILE A 134 -1.19 8.53 -1.40
N ASP A 135 -2.37 9.13 -1.29
CA ASP A 135 -2.57 10.31 -0.46
C ASP A 135 -2.97 9.89 0.94
N VAL A 136 -2.24 10.39 1.93
CA VAL A 136 -2.54 10.22 3.35
C VAL A 136 -3.03 11.56 3.88
N PHE A 137 -4.27 11.58 4.38
CA PHE A 137 -4.88 12.77 5.00
C PHE A 137 -4.94 12.58 6.51
N ALA A 138 -4.61 13.63 7.26
CA ALA A 138 -4.70 13.67 8.71
C ALA A 138 -5.21 15.04 9.18
N LYS A 139 -5.55 15.15 10.48
CA LYS A 139 -6.02 16.43 11.05
C LYS A 139 -4.87 17.39 11.33
N THR A 140 -3.65 16.89 11.52
CA THR A 140 -2.45 17.66 11.87
C THR A 140 -1.23 17.18 11.10
N ALA A 141 -0.24 18.05 10.98
CA ALA A 141 1.08 17.74 10.44
C ALA A 141 1.88 16.78 11.36
N GLY A 142 3.07 16.40 10.90
CA GLY A 142 4.00 15.53 11.60
C GLY A 142 3.94 14.07 11.15
N ASP A 143 4.67 13.23 11.87
CA ASP A 143 4.81 11.82 11.55
C ASP A 143 3.53 11.04 11.92
N LYS A 144 3.09 10.20 10.99
CA LYS A 144 1.93 9.32 11.14
C LYS A 144 2.36 7.88 10.90
N GLN A 145 2.07 6.99 11.84
CA GLN A 145 2.32 5.58 11.69
C GLN A 145 1.17 4.94 10.88
N VAL A 146 1.45 4.68 9.60
CA VAL A 146 0.49 4.11 8.66
C VAL A 146 1.12 2.90 8.00
N ILE A 147 0.63 1.71 8.32
CA ILE A 147 1.11 0.46 7.72
C ILE A 147 0.18 0.12 6.56
N LEU A 148 0.70 0.17 5.33
CA LEU A 148 -0.04 -0.30 4.17
C LEU A 148 0.16 -1.81 4.03
N LEU A 149 -0.93 -2.57 4.15
CA LEU A 149 -0.91 -4.01 3.95
C LEU A 149 -0.97 -4.28 2.45
N GLY A 150 0.09 -4.88 1.92
CA GLY A 150 0.21 -5.17 0.50
C GLY A 150 1.31 -6.18 0.21
N VAL A 151 1.29 -6.69 -1.01
CA VAL A 151 2.34 -7.56 -1.55
C VAL A 151 2.86 -7.00 -2.86
N VAL A 152 4.14 -7.25 -3.12
CA VAL A 152 4.84 -6.87 -4.35
C VAL A 152 5.28 -8.14 -5.08
N ALA A 153 5.11 -8.14 -6.39
CA ALA A 153 5.67 -9.15 -7.29
C ALA A 153 6.83 -8.56 -8.08
N GLU A 154 7.93 -9.30 -8.15
CA GLU A 154 9.13 -8.93 -8.91
C GLU A 154 9.90 -10.17 -9.41
N PRO A 155 10.79 -10.05 -10.41
CA PRO A 155 11.57 -11.19 -10.88
C PRO A 155 12.51 -11.68 -9.78
N ARG A 156 12.55 -13.00 -9.58
CA ARG A 156 13.42 -13.63 -8.58
C ARG A 156 14.88 -13.32 -8.87
N GLY A 157 15.63 -12.98 -7.83
CA GLY A 157 17.08 -12.71 -7.93
C GLY A 157 17.42 -11.28 -8.34
N LYS A 158 16.42 -10.39 -8.44
CA LYS A 158 16.68 -8.96 -8.52
C LYS A 158 17.32 -8.51 -7.22
N THR A 159 18.53 -7.96 -7.30
CA THR A 159 19.15 -7.35 -6.13
C THR A 159 18.35 -6.11 -5.77
N ILE A 160 17.69 -6.13 -4.61
CA ILE A 160 17.09 -4.95 -4.01
C ILE A 160 18.26 -4.08 -3.54
N VAL A 161 18.79 -3.25 -4.44
CA VAL A 161 19.80 -2.27 -4.06
C VAL A 161 19.07 -1.20 -3.26
N GLY A 162 19.04 -1.37 -1.94
CA GLY A 162 18.78 -0.26 -1.03
C GLY A 162 19.88 0.76 -1.27
N THR A 163 19.53 1.93 -1.79
CA THR A 163 20.50 3.02 -1.92
C THR A 163 21.04 3.31 -0.52
N VAL A 164 22.28 2.90 -0.30
CA VAL A 164 23.11 3.36 0.82
C VAL A 164 23.56 4.75 0.41
N GLU A 165 22.83 5.76 0.87
CA GLU A 165 23.38 7.10 1.07
C GLU A 165 23.63 7.29 2.57
#